data_AF-A0A0R3SX74-F1
#
_entry.id   AF-A0A0R3SX74-F1
#
_cell.length_a   1.000
_cell.length_b   1.000
_cell.length_c   1.000
_cell.angle_alpha   90.00
_cell.angle_beta   90.00
_cell.angle_gamma   90.00
#
_symmetry.space_group_name_H-M   'P 1'
#
loop_
_entity.id
_entity.type
_entity.pdbx_description
1 polymer ?
#
loop_
_entity_poly.entity_id
_entity_poly.type
_entity_poly.pdbx_seq_one_letter_code
_entity_poly.pdbx_strand_id
1 'polypeptide(L)'
;LLVWRYISFIHRYYLSYFKGRGGSSGGKFRITLALPTGAVINCADNTGAKNLYVIAVFGVRGRLNRLPSAATGDSIVCSVKKGKPELRKKVWQAVVIRQRKAFHRKDGTFIYFEDNAGVIIKSNGEMKDQGNHTGSKFRLSLALPVCSVLNCADNSGAKLIYTIGVRNIRGRLNRLPSAGIADSVICSVKRGKANLRRKIWMAVVVRQRKPIHRTDGTVIYFEDNAGVLIKQKGELKGTLITGPVAKECADLWPKVASACSSIH
;
A
#
# COMPACT_ATOMS: atom_id res chain seq x y z
N LEU A 1 4.98 41.27 -11.09
CA LEU A 1 3.81 40.37 -11.30
C LEU A 1 4.10 38.88 -11.13
N LEU A 2 5.18 38.31 -11.70
CA LEU A 2 5.52 36.88 -11.58
C LEU A 2 5.85 36.43 -10.14
N VAL A 3 6.63 37.22 -9.40
CA VAL A 3 7.01 36.94 -8.00
C VAL A 3 5.78 36.92 -7.07
N TRP A 4 4.87 37.88 -7.25
CA TRP A 4 3.62 37.95 -6.49
C TRP A 4 2.66 36.80 -6.81
N ARG A 5 2.58 36.36 -8.08
CA ARG A 5 1.85 35.14 -8.46
C ARG A 5 2.45 33.88 -7.85
N TYR A 6 3.78 33.79 -7.78
CA TYR A 6 4.49 32.67 -7.16
C TYR A 6 4.25 32.63 -5.64
N ILE A 7 4.36 33.78 -4.97
CA ILE A 7 4.09 33.92 -3.54
C ILE A 7 2.62 33.64 -3.22
N SER A 8 1.67 34.15 -4.03
CA SER A 8 0.23 33.92 -3.83
C SER A 8 -0.18 32.47 -4.13
N PHE A 9 0.45 31.82 -5.12
CA PHE A 9 0.27 30.39 -5.40
C PHE A 9 0.81 29.52 -4.23
N ILE A 10 1.99 29.84 -3.71
CA ILE A 10 2.56 29.22 -2.52
C ILE A 10 1.65 29.45 -1.32
N HIS A 11 1.15 30.67 -1.08
CA HIS A 11 0.27 30.97 0.05
C HIS A 11 -1.07 30.22 -0.01
N ARG A 12 -1.70 30.13 -1.18
CA ARG A 12 -2.96 29.37 -1.39
C ARG A 12 -2.78 27.86 -1.26
N TYR A 13 -1.63 27.32 -1.70
CA TYR A 13 -1.28 25.92 -1.44
C TYR A 13 -0.91 25.67 0.02
N TYR A 14 -0.27 26.62 0.70
CA TYR A 14 0.12 26.50 2.11
C TYR A 14 -1.11 26.48 3.05
N LEU A 15 -2.09 27.35 2.84
CA LEU A 15 -3.26 27.44 3.74
C LEU A 15 -4.15 26.18 3.73
N SER A 16 -4.22 25.43 2.63
CA SER A 16 -5.06 24.22 2.53
C SER A 16 -4.43 22.95 3.12
N TYR A 17 -3.11 22.94 3.34
CA TYR A 17 -2.35 21.73 3.67
C TYR A 17 -1.66 21.76 5.05
N PHE A 18 -1.70 22.90 5.75
CA PHE A 18 -1.22 23.05 7.12
C PHE A 18 -2.25 22.55 8.15
N LYS A 19 -2.65 21.28 8.05
CA LYS A 19 -3.01 20.56 9.28
C LYS A 19 -1.70 20.32 10.02
N GLY A 20 -1.69 20.57 11.34
CA GLY A 20 -0.50 20.40 12.17
C GLY A 20 0.11 19.00 12.06
N ARG A 21 1.16 18.71 12.82
CA ARG A 21 1.83 17.39 12.90
C ARG A 21 0.92 16.20 13.30
N GLY A 22 -0.41 16.36 13.31
CA GLY A 22 -1.42 15.39 13.75
C GLY A 22 -1.98 14.49 12.65
N GLY A 23 -1.16 14.02 11.72
CA GLY A 23 -1.55 13.00 10.73
C GLY A 23 -1.05 11.58 11.06
N SER A 24 -0.27 11.41 12.12
CA SER A 24 0.27 10.11 12.53
C SER A 24 -0.22 9.79 13.93
N SER A 25 -0.72 8.56 14.12
CA SER A 25 -0.95 8.00 15.44
C SER A 25 0.38 7.95 16.20
N GLY A 26 0.45 8.68 17.32
CA GLY A 26 1.65 8.81 18.15
C GLY A 26 2.54 9.99 17.75
N GLY A 27 2.81 10.89 18.69
CA GLY A 27 3.73 12.00 18.48
C GLY A 27 5.12 11.51 18.07
N LYS A 28 5.58 11.94 16.90
CA LYS A 28 6.94 11.65 16.41
C LYS A 28 7.97 12.22 17.37
N PHE A 29 8.91 11.38 17.83
CA PHE A 29 10.05 11.82 18.64
C PHE A 29 10.92 12.80 17.85
N ARG A 30 11.45 13.84 18.51
CA ARG A 30 12.23 14.88 17.83
C ARG A 30 13.61 14.32 17.45
N ILE A 31 13.79 14.03 16.18
CA ILE A 31 15.06 13.55 15.60
C ILE A 31 15.76 14.65 14.80
N THR A 32 17.04 14.42 14.50
CA THR A 32 17.89 15.34 13.74
C THR A 32 17.36 15.56 12.32
N LEU A 33 17.14 16.84 11.96
CA LEU A 33 16.74 17.23 10.60
C LEU A 33 17.92 17.10 9.62
N ALA A 34 17.62 16.63 8.41
CA ALA A 34 18.63 16.26 7.41
C ALA A 34 18.34 16.79 6.00
N LEU A 35 17.08 16.99 5.65
CA LEU A 35 16.64 17.25 4.28
C LEU A 35 16.03 18.64 4.15
N PRO A 36 16.81 19.67 3.79
CA PRO A 36 16.26 21.01 3.56
C PRO A 36 15.35 21.04 2.33
N THR A 37 14.45 22.02 2.27
CA THR A 37 13.77 22.39 1.03
C THR A 37 14.80 22.62 -0.08
N GLY A 38 14.55 22.06 -1.27
CA GLY A 38 15.48 22.04 -2.40
C GLY A 38 16.32 20.76 -2.50
N ALA A 39 16.32 19.90 -1.48
CA ALA A 39 17.01 18.61 -1.53
C ALA A 39 16.42 17.68 -2.59
N VAL A 40 17.27 16.85 -3.20
CA VAL A 40 16.86 15.74 -4.07
C VAL A 40 17.09 14.43 -3.33
N ILE A 41 16.05 13.62 -3.24
CA ILE A 41 16.08 12.31 -2.59
C ILE A 41 15.62 11.23 -3.57
N ASN A 42 16.01 9.98 -3.30
CA ASN A 42 15.57 8.84 -4.10
C ASN A 42 14.09 8.53 -3.82
N CYS A 43 13.38 8.05 -4.84
CA CYS A 43 12.04 7.50 -4.66
C CYS A 43 12.16 6.01 -4.36
N ALA A 44 11.65 5.57 -3.22
CA ALA A 44 11.67 4.19 -2.75
C ALA A 44 10.28 3.55 -2.87
N ASP A 45 9.60 3.79 -3.99
CA ASP A 45 8.32 3.18 -4.30
C ASP A 45 8.28 2.65 -5.75
N ASN A 46 7.28 1.84 -6.04
CA ASN A 46 7.08 1.23 -7.35
C ASN A 46 6.24 2.11 -8.31
N THR A 47 6.02 3.40 -7.98
CA THR A 47 5.21 4.31 -8.82
C THR A 47 5.85 4.59 -10.19
N GLY A 48 7.17 4.39 -10.30
CA GLY A 48 7.98 4.74 -11.46
C GLY A 48 8.64 6.12 -11.36
N ALA A 49 8.57 6.78 -10.21
CA ALA A 49 9.45 7.89 -9.87
C ALA A 49 10.83 7.36 -9.45
N LYS A 50 11.90 8.11 -9.76
CA LYS A 50 13.29 7.79 -9.37
C LYS A 50 13.86 8.82 -8.42
N ASN A 51 13.63 10.11 -8.69
CA ASN A 51 14.15 11.21 -7.88
C ASN A 51 13.02 12.18 -7.52
N LEU A 52 12.91 12.48 -6.23
CA LEU A 52 11.98 13.42 -5.64
C LEU A 52 12.73 14.70 -5.26
N TYR A 53 12.24 15.85 -5.69
CA TYR A 53 12.75 17.16 -5.32
C TYR A 53 11.83 17.77 -4.25
N VAL A 54 12.39 18.07 -3.07
CA VAL A 54 11.66 18.62 -1.93
C VAL A 54 11.31 20.08 -2.20
N ILE A 55 10.01 20.38 -2.27
CA ILE A 55 9.47 21.74 -2.48
C ILE A 55 9.12 22.40 -1.14
N ALA A 56 8.55 21.62 -0.22
CA ALA A 56 8.17 22.11 1.11
C ALA A 56 8.12 20.96 2.12
N VAL A 57 8.17 21.31 3.39
CA VAL A 57 8.06 20.36 4.51
C VAL A 57 6.79 20.69 5.29
N PHE A 58 5.96 19.68 5.56
CA PHE A 58 4.70 19.87 6.29
C PHE A 58 4.95 20.13 7.78
N GLY A 59 4.07 20.93 8.40
CA GLY A 59 4.08 21.14 9.86
C GLY A 59 5.24 21.98 10.38
N VAL A 60 5.95 22.70 9.50
CA VAL A 60 7.02 23.64 9.87
C VAL A 60 6.53 25.07 9.72
N ARG A 61 6.55 25.85 10.81
CA ARG A 61 6.30 27.29 10.73
C ARG A 61 7.48 28.00 10.07
N GLY A 62 7.19 28.98 9.22
CA GLY A 62 8.23 29.81 8.61
C GLY A 62 9.05 30.53 9.68
N ARG A 63 10.37 30.53 9.53
CA ARG A 63 11.28 31.34 10.33
C ARG A 63 12.19 32.11 9.37
N LEU A 64 12.35 33.41 9.62
CA LEU A 64 13.20 34.26 8.80
C LEU A 64 14.61 33.66 8.68
N ASN A 65 15.18 33.69 7.47
CA ASN A 65 16.52 33.19 7.15
C ASN A 65 16.77 31.71 7.51
N ARG A 66 15.73 30.88 7.55
CA ARG A 66 15.86 29.44 7.78
C ARG A 66 14.99 28.65 6.81
N LEU A 67 15.62 27.84 5.97
CA LEU A 67 14.91 26.89 5.12
C LEU A 67 14.29 25.78 5.98
N PRO A 68 13.00 25.45 5.77
CA PRO A 68 12.39 24.26 6.37
C PRO A 68 13.21 23.02 6.02
N SER A 69 13.31 22.09 6.97
CA SER A 69 14.02 20.84 6.79
C SER A 69 13.20 19.68 7.35
N ALA A 70 13.25 18.55 6.66
CA ALA A 70 12.60 17.31 7.02
C ALA A 70 13.61 16.31 7.62
N ALA A 71 13.07 15.37 8.39
CA ALA A 71 13.72 14.15 8.84
C ALA A 71 12.89 12.92 8.49
N THR A 72 13.45 11.73 8.66
CA THR A 72 12.73 10.45 8.51
C THR A 72 11.41 10.45 9.26
N GLY A 73 10.31 10.16 8.57
CA GLY A 73 8.93 10.19 9.06
C GLY A 73 8.20 11.52 8.83
N ASP A 74 8.85 12.57 8.33
CA ASP A 74 8.15 13.81 7.97
C ASP A 74 7.51 13.71 6.58
N SER A 75 6.32 14.28 6.47
CA SER A 75 5.66 14.52 5.20
C SER A 75 6.28 15.74 4.50
N ILE A 76 6.48 15.62 3.19
CA ILE A 76 7.03 16.65 2.31
C ILE A 76 6.14 16.83 1.09
N VAL A 77 6.17 18.02 0.50
CA VAL A 77 5.68 18.28 -0.84
C VAL A 77 6.86 18.10 -1.79
N CYS A 78 6.71 17.32 -2.85
CA CYS A 78 7.78 17.04 -3.80
C CYS A 78 7.33 17.06 -5.26
N SER A 79 8.26 17.33 -6.18
CA SER A 79 8.10 17.08 -7.61
C SER A 79 9.01 15.94 -8.06
N VAL A 80 8.59 15.19 -9.08
CA VAL A 80 9.41 14.10 -9.64
C VAL A 80 10.34 14.66 -10.70
N LYS A 81 11.66 14.55 -10.50
CA LYS A 81 12.68 15.02 -11.47
C LYS A 81 13.05 13.97 -12.50
N LYS A 82 13.16 12.71 -12.07
CA LYS A 82 13.43 11.54 -12.91
C LYS A 82 12.35 10.47 -12.67
N GLY A 83 11.87 9.83 -13.73
CA GLY A 83 10.77 8.87 -13.69
C GLY A 83 9.77 9.03 -14.85
N LYS A 84 8.60 8.38 -14.74
CA LYS A 84 7.51 8.46 -15.74
C LYS A 84 7.10 9.91 -16.05
N PRO A 85 6.88 10.31 -17.33
CA PRO A 85 6.53 11.69 -17.70
C PRO A 85 5.29 12.24 -17.00
N GLU A 86 4.26 11.41 -16.80
CA GLU A 86 3.02 11.77 -16.10
C GLU A 86 3.25 12.27 -14.67
N LEU A 87 4.25 11.72 -13.99
CA LEU A 87 4.57 12.07 -12.60
C LEU A 87 5.30 13.40 -12.50
N ARG A 88 6.07 13.79 -13.51
CA ARG A 88 6.90 15.00 -13.51
C ARG A 88 6.10 16.29 -13.65
N LYS A 89 4.91 16.20 -14.26
CA LYS A 89 4.03 17.35 -14.52
C LYS A 89 3.20 17.77 -13.31
N LYS A 90 3.24 17.00 -12.21
CA LYS A 90 2.39 17.20 -11.03
C LYS A 90 3.24 17.33 -9.76
N VAL A 91 2.68 18.04 -8.78
CA VAL A 91 3.20 18.10 -7.43
C VAL A 91 2.59 16.95 -6.61
N TRP A 92 3.41 16.29 -5.82
CA TRP A 92 3.05 15.12 -5.02
C TRP A 92 3.34 15.37 -3.54
N GLN A 93 2.66 14.62 -2.69
CA GLN A 93 3.03 14.48 -1.30
C GLN A 93 3.88 13.22 -1.15
N ALA A 94 4.89 13.26 -0.29
CA ALA A 94 5.72 12.10 0.01
C ALA A 94 6.08 12.06 1.50
N VAL A 95 6.44 10.89 2.01
CA VAL A 95 7.00 10.73 3.35
C VAL A 95 8.47 10.38 3.21
N VAL A 96 9.34 11.05 3.97
CA VAL A 96 10.76 10.69 4.06
C VAL A 96 10.87 9.39 4.83
N ILE A 97 11.47 8.36 4.24
CA ILE A 97 11.65 7.05 4.92
C ILE A 97 13.09 6.82 5.36
N ARG A 98 14.07 7.45 4.69
CA ARG A 98 15.49 7.32 4.99
C ARG A 98 16.19 8.67 4.91
N GLN A 99 17.14 8.87 5.81
CA GLN A 99 18.05 10.00 5.80
C GLN A 99 19.48 9.55 6.07
N ARG A 100 20.44 10.11 5.36
CA ARG A 100 21.85 9.80 5.52
C ARG A 100 22.45 10.35 6.82
N LYS A 101 21.92 11.47 7.31
CA LYS A 101 22.38 12.07 8.56
C LYS A 101 21.94 11.23 9.75
N ALA A 102 22.90 10.83 10.58
CA ALA A 102 22.63 10.00 11.75
C ALA A 102 21.62 10.65 12.71
N PHE A 103 20.76 9.83 13.32
CA PHE A 103 19.80 10.25 14.32
C PHE A 103 19.58 9.17 15.39
N HIS A 104 19.07 9.59 16.54
CA HIS A 104 18.78 8.71 17.66
C HIS A 104 17.39 8.09 17.58
N ARG A 105 17.30 6.80 17.89
CA ARG A 105 16.07 6.13 18.28
C ARG A 105 15.74 6.39 19.76
N LYS A 106 14.52 6.05 20.16
CA LYS A 106 14.06 6.14 21.55
C LYS A 106 14.88 5.27 22.51
N ASP A 107 15.46 4.18 22.01
CA ASP A 107 16.32 3.26 22.76
C ASP A 107 17.78 3.76 22.90
N GLY A 108 18.10 4.96 22.39
CA GLY A 108 19.44 5.53 22.42
C GLY A 108 20.34 5.15 21.23
N THR A 109 19.95 4.16 20.43
CA THR A 109 20.75 3.69 19.28
C THR A 109 20.84 4.75 18.19
N PHE A 110 22.04 4.94 17.64
CA PHE A 110 22.27 5.77 16.45
C PHE A 110 22.03 4.98 15.17
N ILE A 111 21.31 5.58 14.23
CA ILE A 111 21.10 5.01 12.89
C ILE A 111 21.37 6.04 11.83
N TYR A 112 21.98 5.57 10.75
CA TYR A 112 22.11 6.27 9.49
C TYR A 112 21.75 5.31 8.35
N PHE A 113 21.44 5.89 7.20
CA PHE A 113 21.23 5.15 5.96
C PHE A 113 22.30 5.58 4.95
N GLU A 114 22.57 4.75 3.95
CA GLU A 114 23.50 5.10 2.88
C GLU A 114 22.96 6.24 2.01
N ASP A 115 21.65 6.32 1.85
CA ASP A 115 20.97 7.29 1.01
C ASP A 115 19.82 8.04 1.71
N ASN A 116 19.34 9.07 1.02
CA ASN A 116 18.10 9.76 1.38
C ASN A 116 16.99 9.23 0.48
N ALA A 117 15.88 8.80 1.06
CA ALA A 117 14.76 8.26 0.28
C ALA A 117 13.40 8.68 0.83
N GLY A 118 12.45 8.82 -0.09
CA GLY A 118 11.05 9.09 0.21
C GLY A 118 10.09 8.24 -0.63
N VAL A 119 8.85 8.17 -0.18
CA VAL A 119 7.77 7.40 -0.81
C VAL A 119 6.61 8.34 -1.12
N ILE A 120 6.07 8.29 -2.34
CA ILE A 120 4.93 9.13 -2.72
C ILE A 120 3.66 8.59 -2.04
N ILE A 121 2.94 9.49 -1.40
CA ILE A 121 1.65 9.23 -0.74
C ILE A 121 0.52 10.02 -1.42
N LYS A 122 -0.69 9.51 -1.29
CA LYS A 122 -1.95 10.19 -1.61
C LYS A 122 -2.31 11.18 -0.49
N SER A 123 -3.30 12.02 -0.74
CA SER A 123 -3.80 13.02 0.22
C SER A 123 -4.36 12.44 1.52
N ASN A 124 -4.76 11.16 1.52
CA ASN A 124 -5.22 10.43 2.71
C ASN A 124 -4.06 9.74 3.48
N GLY A 125 -2.81 9.89 3.05
CA GLY A 125 -1.64 9.27 3.67
C GLY A 125 -1.29 7.87 3.18
N GLU A 126 -2.11 7.25 2.32
CA GLU A 126 -1.80 5.96 1.71
C GLU A 126 -0.68 6.08 0.66
N MET A 127 0.16 5.05 0.51
CA MET A 127 1.12 5.01 -0.58
C MET A 127 0.41 5.02 -1.93
N LYS A 128 0.97 5.71 -2.92
CA LYS A 128 0.35 5.82 -4.24
C LYS A 128 0.27 4.49 -4.99
N ASP A 129 1.24 3.60 -4.80
CA ASP A 129 1.32 2.30 -5.48
C ASP A 129 0.92 1.11 -4.60
N GLN A 130 0.34 1.35 -3.43
CA GLN A 130 -0.42 0.28 -2.81
C GLN A 130 -1.68 0.09 -3.66
N GLY A 131 -1.92 -1.14 -4.12
CA GLY A 131 -3.31 -1.54 -4.40
C GLY A 131 -4.14 -1.32 -3.12
N ASN A 132 -5.45 -1.44 -3.19
CA ASN A 132 -6.34 -1.15 -2.04
C ASN A 132 -6.19 -2.14 -0.85
N HIS A 133 -4.96 -2.49 -0.44
CA HIS A 133 -4.60 -3.34 0.69
C HIS A 133 -4.18 -2.42 1.84
N THR A 134 -4.92 -2.44 2.94
CA THR A 134 -4.64 -1.66 4.15
C THR A 134 -3.86 -2.51 5.15
N GLY A 135 -2.58 -2.18 5.36
CA GLY A 135 -1.74 -2.81 6.38
C GLY A 135 -0.94 -4.05 5.93
N SER A 136 -0.26 -4.68 6.88
CA SER A 136 0.54 -5.90 6.67
C SER A 136 -0.19 -7.13 7.18
N LYS A 137 -0.30 -8.15 6.33
CA LYS A 137 -0.92 -9.43 6.69
C LYS A 137 -0.09 -10.18 7.74
N PHE A 138 -0.74 -10.69 8.79
CA PHE A 138 -0.12 -11.63 9.73
C PHE A 138 0.22 -12.97 9.08
N ARG A 139 1.25 -13.66 9.59
CA ARG A 139 1.68 -14.94 9.03
C ARG A 139 0.70 -16.05 9.41
N LEU A 140 -0.19 -16.39 8.49
CA LEU A 140 -1.15 -17.49 8.63
C LEU A 140 -0.67 -18.77 7.94
N SER A 141 -1.28 -19.90 8.32
CA SER A 141 -1.12 -21.17 7.61
C SER A 141 -1.48 -21.04 6.14
N LEU A 142 -0.52 -21.31 5.25
CA LEU A 142 -0.74 -21.38 3.81
C LEU A 142 -1.34 -22.74 3.44
N ALA A 143 -2.30 -22.73 2.53
CA ALA A 143 -3.07 -23.93 2.16
C ALA A 143 -3.22 -24.16 0.66
N LEU A 144 -3.01 -23.11 -0.13
CA LEU A 144 -3.37 -23.09 -1.54
C LEU A 144 -2.10 -22.95 -2.38
N PRO A 145 -1.39 -24.06 -2.69
CA PRO A 145 -0.28 -24.01 -3.62
C PRO A 145 -0.76 -23.54 -5.00
N VAL A 146 0.17 -23.08 -5.83
CA VAL A 146 -0.09 -22.94 -7.26
C VAL A 146 -0.69 -24.23 -7.83
N CYS A 147 -1.53 -24.10 -8.85
CA CYS A 147 -2.35 -25.17 -9.43
C CYS A 147 -3.57 -25.60 -8.59
N SER A 148 -3.84 -24.99 -7.43
CA SER A 148 -5.07 -25.21 -6.68
C SER A 148 -6.30 -24.68 -7.42
N VAL A 149 -7.43 -25.39 -7.34
CA VAL A 149 -8.75 -24.89 -7.77
C VAL A 149 -9.53 -24.40 -6.56
N LEU A 150 -10.15 -23.22 -6.68
CA LEU A 150 -10.99 -22.60 -5.67
C LEU A 150 -12.38 -22.27 -6.23
N ASN A 151 -13.36 -22.23 -5.34
CA ASN A 151 -14.67 -21.67 -5.66
C ASN A 151 -14.59 -20.16 -5.82
N CYS A 152 -15.34 -19.61 -6.76
CA CYS A 152 -15.54 -18.17 -6.86
C CYS A 152 -16.73 -17.77 -5.98
N ALA A 153 -16.49 -16.91 -4.99
CA ALA A 153 -17.52 -16.45 -4.07
C ALA A 153 -18.25 -15.18 -4.54
N ASP A 154 -17.85 -14.57 -5.66
CA ASP A 154 -18.49 -13.35 -6.17
C ASP A 154 -19.57 -13.60 -7.24
N ASN A 155 -20.38 -12.59 -7.50
CA ASN A 155 -21.40 -12.61 -8.55
C ASN A 155 -20.87 -12.24 -9.95
N SER A 156 -19.55 -12.28 -10.21
CA SER A 156 -18.97 -11.95 -11.53
C SER A 156 -19.40 -12.92 -12.64
N GLY A 157 -19.82 -14.13 -12.25
CA GLY A 157 -20.17 -15.24 -13.14
C GLY A 157 -19.03 -16.25 -13.35
N ALA A 158 -17.91 -16.11 -12.64
CA ALA A 158 -16.97 -17.21 -12.43
C ALA A 158 -17.54 -18.19 -11.39
N LYS A 159 -17.27 -19.48 -11.56
CA LYS A 159 -17.67 -20.54 -10.62
C LYS A 159 -16.44 -21.23 -10.02
N LEU A 160 -15.47 -21.58 -10.87
CA LEU A 160 -14.21 -22.19 -10.45
C LEU A 160 -13.03 -21.40 -11.00
N ILE A 161 -12.09 -21.11 -10.10
CA ILE A 161 -10.88 -20.35 -10.35
C ILE A 161 -9.69 -21.27 -10.14
N TYR A 162 -8.72 -21.25 -11.07
CA TYR A 162 -7.48 -22.01 -10.98
C TYR A 162 -6.32 -21.07 -10.71
N THR A 163 -5.58 -21.32 -9.62
CA THR A 163 -4.42 -20.53 -9.22
C THR A 163 -3.23 -20.83 -10.11
N ILE A 164 -2.66 -19.79 -10.71
CA ILE A 164 -1.48 -19.86 -11.58
C ILE A 164 -0.24 -19.40 -10.82
N GLY A 165 -0.38 -18.35 -10.01
CA GLY A 165 0.72 -17.75 -9.25
C GLY A 165 0.22 -17.02 -8.03
N VAL A 166 1.12 -16.74 -7.09
CA VAL A 166 0.82 -15.99 -5.87
C VAL A 166 1.65 -14.71 -5.90
N ARG A 167 1.02 -13.56 -5.64
CA ARG A 167 1.73 -12.27 -5.64
C ARG A 167 2.58 -12.12 -4.39
N ASN A 168 3.61 -11.29 -4.50
CA ASN A 168 4.47 -10.88 -3.39
C ASN A 168 5.21 -12.05 -2.70
N ILE A 169 5.40 -13.17 -3.40
CA ILE A 169 6.23 -14.29 -2.94
C ILE A 169 7.57 -14.27 -3.67
N ARG A 170 8.66 -14.48 -2.92
CA ARG A 170 9.99 -14.71 -3.48
C ARG A 170 10.13 -16.18 -3.85
N GLY A 171 10.74 -16.44 -5.01
CA GLY A 171 11.09 -17.80 -5.42
C GLY A 171 12.04 -18.46 -4.41
N ARG A 172 11.82 -19.75 -4.15
CA ARG A 172 12.73 -20.59 -3.37
C ARG A 172 12.83 -21.94 -4.07
N LEU A 173 14.05 -22.45 -4.23
CA LEU A 173 14.31 -23.74 -4.87
C LEU A 173 13.47 -24.84 -4.20
N ASN A 174 12.85 -25.69 -5.02
CA ASN A 174 12.01 -26.81 -4.60
C ASN A 174 10.83 -26.44 -3.69
N ARG A 175 10.35 -25.18 -3.76
CA ARG A 175 9.16 -24.74 -3.03
C ARG A 175 8.11 -24.18 -3.96
N LEU A 176 6.94 -24.82 -3.98
CA LEU A 176 5.77 -24.28 -4.66
C LEU A 176 5.26 -23.02 -3.93
N PRO A 177 5.09 -21.89 -4.63
CA PRO A 177 4.41 -20.73 -4.06
C PRO A 177 3.02 -21.14 -3.57
N SER A 178 2.65 -20.68 -2.37
CA SER A 178 1.38 -21.02 -1.74
C SER A 178 0.72 -19.79 -1.17
N ALA A 179 -0.59 -19.71 -1.29
CA ALA A 179 -1.42 -18.65 -0.74
C ALA A 179 -2.18 -19.14 0.49
N GLY A 180 -2.58 -18.19 1.32
CA GLY A 180 -3.61 -18.36 2.34
C GLY A 180 -4.61 -17.20 2.31
N ILE A 181 -5.45 -17.13 3.33
CA ILE A 181 -6.46 -16.06 3.50
C ILE A 181 -5.85 -14.66 3.27
N ALA A 182 -6.57 -13.79 2.56
CA ALA A 182 -6.21 -12.42 2.22
C ALA A 182 -5.05 -12.25 1.20
N ASP A 183 -4.42 -13.33 0.73
CA ASP A 183 -3.42 -13.23 -0.34
C ASP A 183 -4.05 -12.99 -1.70
N SER A 184 -3.36 -12.20 -2.52
CA SER A 184 -3.74 -12.02 -3.93
C SER A 184 -3.02 -13.03 -4.81
N VAL A 185 -3.81 -13.72 -5.63
CA VAL A 185 -3.36 -14.76 -6.55
C VAL A 185 -3.63 -14.35 -8.00
N ILE A 186 -2.75 -14.77 -8.89
CA ILE A 186 -2.96 -14.75 -10.33
C ILE A 186 -3.71 -16.03 -10.67
N CYS A 187 -4.78 -15.92 -11.44
CA CYS A 187 -5.69 -17.03 -11.68
C CYS A 187 -6.31 -17.02 -13.07
N SER A 188 -6.89 -18.15 -13.45
CA SER A 188 -7.74 -18.28 -14.64
C SER A 188 -9.09 -18.86 -14.26
N VAL A 189 -10.16 -18.42 -14.93
CA VAL A 189 -11.50 -18.99 -14.72
C VAL A 189 -11.62 -20.29 -15.51
N LYS A 190 -11.79 -21.42 -14.81
CA LYS A 190 -11.98 -22.74 -15.42
C LYS A 190 -13.44 -22.97 -15.80
N ARG A 191 -14.37 -22.64 -14.89
CA ARG A 191 -15.82 -22.76 -15.08
C ARG A 191 -16.49 -21.42 -14.78
N GLY A 192 -17.39 -20.98 -15.66
CA GLY A 192 -18.09 -19.69 -15.55
C GLY A 192 -18.49 -19.12 -16.91
N LYS A 193 -18.87 -17.84 -16.94
CA LYS A 193 -19.20 -17.09 -18.17
C LYS A 193 -18.04 -17.15 -19.18
N ALA A 194 -18.35 -17.38 -20.46
CA ALA A 194 -17.37 -17.52 -21.53
C ALA A 194 -16.37 -16.35 -21.60
N ASN A 195 -16.86 -15.12 -21.39
CA ASN A 195 -16.10 -13.87 -21.48
C ASN A 195 -14.95 -13.76 -20.45
N LEU A 196 -15.06 -14.50 -19.33
CA LEU A 196 -14.07 -14.52 -18.26
C LEU A 196 -13.04 -15.64 -18.43
N ARG A 197 -13.40 -16.71 -19.14
CA ARG A 197 -12.54 -17.87 -19.41
C ARG A 197 -11.43 -17.48 -20.39
N ARG A 198 -10.34 -18.26 -20.40
CA ARG A 198 -9.15 -18.06 -21.27
C ARG A 198 -8.43 -16.71 -21.09
N LYS A 199 -8.79 -15.93 -20.06
CA LYS A 199 -8.10 -14.70 -19.67
C LYS A 199 -7.45 -14.90 -18.31
N ILE A 200 -6.35 -14.17 -18.09
CA ILE A 200 -5.68 -14.10 -16.79
C ILE A 200 -6.36 -13.03 -15.96
N TRP A 201 -6.74 -13.40 -14.74
CA TRP A 201 -7.36 -12.55 -13.75
C TRP A 201 -6.56 -12.56 -12.46
N MET A 202 -6.90 -11.64 -11.57
CA MET A 202 -6.45 -11.71 -10.18
C MET A 202 -7.62 -12.09 -9.30
N ALA A 203 -7.33 -12.77 -8.19
CA ALA A 203 -8.30 -13.07 -7.15
C ALA A 203 -7.70 -12.85 -5.77
N VAL A 204 -8.55 -12.60 -4.78
CA VAL A 204 -8.19 -12.59 -3.35
C VAL A 204 -8.79 -13.85 -2.71
N VAL A 205 -7.99 -14.57 -1.92
CA VAL A 205 -8.48 -15.71 -1.15
C VAL A 205 -9.27 -15.22 0.06
N VAL A 206 -10.56 -15.56 0.13
CA VAL A 206 -11.48 -15.11 1.19
C VAL A 206 -11.78 -16.19 2.23
N ARG A 207 -11.68 -17.47 1.84
CA ARG A 207 -11.95 -18.63 2.69
C ARG A 207 -10.94 -19.75 2.44
N GLN A 208 -10.63 -20.48 3.49
CA GLN A 208 -9.65 -21.57 3.47
C GLN A 208 -10.11 -22.73 4.36
N ARG A 209 -10.04 -23.95 3.81
CA ARG A 209 -10.33 -25.21 4.52
C ARG A 209 -9.30 -25.56 5.58
N LYS A 210 -8.03 -25.36 5.28
CA LYS A 210 -6.95 -25.65 6.23
C LYS A 210 -7.08 -24.71 7.44
N PRO A 211 -7.10 -25.23 8.68
CA PRO A 211 -7.23 -24.41 9.88
C PRO A 211 -6.18 -23.31 9.96
N ILE A 212 -6.61 -22.14 10.44
CA ILE A 212 -5.75 -21.02 10.77
C ILE A 212 -5.82 -20.73 12.26
N HIS A 213 -4.67 -20.36 12.83
CA HIS A 213 -4.54 -19.93 14.22
C HIS A 213 -4.53 -18.41 14.25
N ARG A 214 -5.43 -17.83 15.04
CA ARG A 214 -5.49 -16.40 15.30
C ARG A 214 -4.60 -16.02 16.47
N THR A 215 -4.30 -14.73 16.56
CA THR A 215 -3.49 -14.18 17.64
C THR A 215 -4.17 -14.25 19.01
N ASP A 216 -5.49 -14.35 19.05
CA ASP A 216 -6.29 -14.56 20.26
C ASP A 216 -6.34 -16.04 20.71
N GLY A 217 -5.65 -16.94 19.99
CA GLY A 217 -5.61 -18.38 20.29
C GLY A 217 -6.75 -19.17 19.66
N THR A 218 -7.74 -18.52 19.03
CA THR A 218 -8.82 -19.22 18.36
C THR A 218 -8.34 -19.91 17.08
N VAL A 219 -8.91 -21.08 16.79
CA VAL A 219 -8.65 -21.84 15.56
C VAL A 219 -9.91 -21.84 14.73
N ILE A 220 -9.81 -21.35 13.50
CA ILE A 220 -10.95 -21.34 12.57
C ILE A 220 -10.61 -22.04 11.26
N TYR A 221 -11.64 -22.58 10.63
CA TYR A 221 -11.57 -23.15 9.28
C TYR A 221 -12.91 -22.94 8.58
N PHE A 222 -12.87 -22.90 7.26
CA PHE A 222 -14.07 -22.78 6.44
C PHE A 222 -14.43 -24.11 5.79
N GLU A 223 -15.69 -24.27 5.42
CA GLU A 223 -16.19 -25.46 4.73
C GLU A 223 -15.53 -25.66 3.37
N ASP A 224 -15.15 -24.58 2.67
CA ASP A 224 -14.56 -24.61 1.33
C ASP A 224 -13.42 -23.59 1.15
N ASN A 225 -12.62 -23.81 0.10
CA ASN A 225 -11.63 -22.84 -0.35
C ASN A 225 -12.27 -21.92 -1.39
N ALA A 226 -12.32 -20.63 -1.11
CA ALA A 226 -12.97 -19.67 -1.99
C ALA A 226 -12.15 -18.39 -2.19
N GLY A 227 -12.30 -17.81 -3.39
CA GLY A 227 -11.71 -16.53 -3.75
C GLY A 227 -12.70 -15.62 -4.48
N VAL A 228 -12.35 -14.34 -4.57
CA VAL A 228 -13.14 -13.31 -5.26
C VAL A 228 -12.29 -12.65 -6.34
N LEU A 229 -12.85 -12.38 -7.52
CA LEU A 229 -12.09 -11.78 -8.61
C LEU A 229 -11.87 -10.29 -8.35
N ILE A 230 -10.64 -9.85 -8.62
CA ILE A 230 -10.23 -8.46 -8.52
C ILE A 230 -9.56 -7.97 -9.81
N LYS A 231 -9.65 -6.66 -10.03
CA LYS A 231 -8.88 -5.95 -11.06
C LYS A 231 -7.47 -5.66 -10.56
N GLN A 232 -6.60 -5.17 -11.45
CA GLN A 232 -5.20 -4.85 -11.13
C GLN A 232 -5.01 -3.90 -9.93
N LYS A 233 -5.95 -2.97 -9.71
CA LYS A 233 -5.92 -2.01 -8.59
C LYS A 233 -6.49 -2.55 -7.26
N GLY A 234 -6.92 -3.80 -7.22
CA GLY A 234 -7.56 -4.38 -6.04
C GLY A 234 -9.05 -4.04 -5.89
N GLU A 235 -9.68 -3.47 -6.91
CA GLU A 235 -11.13 -3.33 -6.98
C GLU A 235 -11.78 -4.67 -7.28
N LEU A 236 -12.92 -4.95 -6.66
CA LEU A 236 -13.71 -6.15 -6.96
C LEU A 236 -14.21 -6.11 -8.41
N LYS A 237 -14.26 -7.30 -9.04
CA LYS A 237 -14.90 -7.48 -10.34
C LYS A 237 -16.40 -7.71 -10.19
N GLY A 238 -16.79 -8.54 -9.22
CA GLY A 238 -18.18 -8.67 -8.77
C GLY A 238 -18.57 -7.53 -7.82
N THR A 239 -19.86 -7.37 -7.61
CA THR A 239 -20.44 -6.37 -6.69
C THR A 239 -20.71 -6.97 -5.31
N LEU A 240 -21.12 -8.24 -5.26
CA LEU A 240 -21.53 -8.92 -4.03
C LEU A 240 -20.74 -10.21 -3.84
N ILE A 241 -20.42 -10.51 -2.59
CA ILE A 241 -19.74 -11.73 -2.15
C ILE A 241 -20.73 -12.62 -1.41
N THR A 242 -20.78 -13.88 -1.82
CA THR A 242 -21.65 -14.92 -1.25
C THR A 242 -20.91 -15.67 -0.15
N GLY A 243 -21.62 -15.89 0.96
CA GLY A 243 -21.09 -16.63 2.11
C GLY A 243 -20.16 -15.81 3.00
N PRO A 244 -19.63 -16.44 4.06
CA PRO A 244 -18.80 -15.76 5.04
C PRO A 244 -17.42 -15.42 4.48
N VAL A 245 -16.80 -14.38 5.01
CA VAL A 245 -15.44 -13.97 4.69
C VAL A 245 -14.59 -13.97 5.96
N ALA A 246 -13.34 -14.42 5.85
CA ALA A 246 -12.41 -14.36 6.96
C ALA A 246 -12.10 -12.90 7.36
N LYS A 247 -12.10 -12.63 8.67
CA LYS A 247 -11.81 -11.32 9.26
C LYS A 247 -10.49 -10.74 8.74
N GLU A 248 -9.46 -11.56 8.62
CA GLU A 248 -8.14 -11.15 8.15
C GLU A 248 -8.17 -10.67 6.70
N CYS A 249 -9.11 -11.16 5.89
CA CYS A 249 -9.35 -10.67 4.54
C CYS A 249 -10.12 -9.34 4.56
N ALA A 250 -11.13 -9.21 5.42
CA ALA A 250 -11.91 -7.98 5.54
C ALA A 250 -11.05 -6.80 6.03
N ASP A 251 -10.19 -7.03 7.03
CA ASP A 251 -9.30 -6.02 7.59
C ASP A 251 -8.27 -5.50 6.56
N LEU A 252 -7.79 -6.38 5.69
CA LEU A 252 -6.79 -6.04 4.67
C LEU A 252 -7.42 -5.47 3.39
N TRP A 253 -8.65 -5.86 3.05
CA TRP A 253 -9.31 -5.48 1.80
C TRP A 253 -10.63 -4.76 2.07
N PRO A 254 -10.63 -3.42 2.23
CA PRO A 254 -11.83 -2.66 2.59
C PRO A 254 -13.01 -2.85 1.62
N LYS A 255 -12.71 -3.06 0.32
CA LYS A 255 -13.74 -3.32 -0.70
C LYS A 255 -14.38 -4.70 -0.56
N VAL A 256 -13.63 -5.70 -0.09
CA VAL A 256 -14.16 -7.02 0.26
C VAL A 256 -15.07 -6.89 1.48
N ALA A 257 -14.60 -6.21 2.53
CA ALA A 257 -15.38 -5.97 3.76
C ALA A 257 -16.72 -5.28 3.49
N SER A 258 -16.75 -4.30 2.56
CA SER A 258 -17.99 -3.61 2.20
C SER A 258 -18.98 -4.45 1.36
N ALA A 259 -18.52 -5.54 0.75
CA ALA A 259 -19.29 -6.33 -0.22
C ALA A 259 -19.73 -7.71 0.30
N CYS A 260 -19.29 -8.09 1.50
CA CYS A 260 -19.66 -9.35 2.14
C CYS A 260 -20.82 -9.17 3.13
N SER A 261 -21.64 -10.21 3.27
CA SER A 261 -22.76 -10.22 4.21
C SER A 261 -22.36 -10.60 5.64
N SER A 262 -21.31 -11.41 5.80
CA SER A 262 -20.87 -11.92 7.11
C SER A 262 -19.34 -12.06 7.15
N ILE A 263 -18.77 -11.73 8.31
CA ILE A 263 -17.34 -11.78 8.58
C ILE A 263 -17.11 -12.66 9.81
N HIS A 264 -16.17 -13.60 9.72
CA HIS A 264 -15.84 -14.56 10.77
C HIS A 264 -14.36 -14.59 11.08
#